data_AF-A0A956JSG7-F1
#
_entry.id   AF-A0A956JSG7-F1
#
_cell.length_a   1.000
_cell.length_b   1.000
_cell.length_c   1.000
_cell.angle_alpha   90.00
_cell.angle_beta   90.00
_cell.angle_gamma   90.00
#
_symmetry.space_group_name_H-M   'P 1'
#
loop_
_entity.id
_entity.type
_entity.pdbx_description
1 polymer ?
#
loop_
_entity_poly.entity_id
_entity_poly.type
_entity_poly.pdbx_seq_one_letter_code
_entity_poly.pdbx_strand_id
1 'polypeptide(L)'
;MNEHSQQHAPCDAGFGELIDQLFIEETLPEPKLSKLHEHVKGCDDCRAHYNRVVLAARLFHGGPEAIDEPSPLELARVREAVLSRARLAPDPPPRSFAQRFLSLRWLGALVAVGAAVAIVLPLALRDDGKPPAGNSSTAPARPEFQTRGAAPKTGKLVGLRAFCVAKGGGVAELGSDNKSCALAGVLKLAYTNRSKLAHVFIVGVDAKHRPMWYVPTPRTGLSVRAEQGAVDKALARTVRLEVNHQAGALRIFALFSQKPLALADVEAAIAKTKGQDLASLELLPLDDTEQRSLLVTLSK
;
A
#
# COMPACT_ATOMS: atom_id res chain seq x y z
N MET A 1 -26.29 21.35 -39.69
CA MET A 1 -25.58 20.50 -38.71
C MET A 1 -24.28 20.10 -39.37
N ASN A 2 -23.17 20.74 -39.00
CA ASN A 2 -21.85 20.42 -39.55
C ASN A 2 -21.24 19.31 -38.70
N GLU A 3 -21.23 18.08 -39.21
CA GLU A 3 -20.40 17.00 -38.70
C GLU A 3 -18.94 17.34 -39.05
N HIS A 4 -18.28 18.10 -38.17
CA HIS A 4 -16.83 18.11 -38.13
C HIS A 4 -16.36 16.75 -37.63
N SER A 5 -16.21 15.81 -38.56
CA SER A 5 -15.50 14.56 -38.36
C SER A 5 -14.03 14.92 -38.08
N GLN A 6 -13.70 15.16 -36.81
CA GLN A 6 -12.31 15.28 -36.37
C GLN A 6 -11.62 13.96 -36.74
N GLN A 7 -10.60 14.05 -37.60
CA GLN A 7 -9.72 12.92 -37.89
C GLN A 7 -8.98 12.57 -36.60
N HIS A 8 -9.49 11.57 -35.87
CA HIS A 8 -8.81 11.01 -34.72
C HIS A 8 -7.46 10.44 -35.16
N ALA A 9 -6.42 10.65 -34.36
CA ALA A 9 -5.12 10.04 -34.59
C ALA A 9 -5.30 8.51 -34.65
N PRO A 10 -4.69 7.81 -35.63
CA PRO A 10 -4.82 6.37 -35.76
C PRO A 10 -4.36 5.71 -34.46
N CYS A 11 -5.18 4.79 -33.94
CA CYS A 11 -4.87 4.00 -32.76
C CYS A 11 -3.65 3.12 -33.07
N ASP A 12 -2.47 3.50 -32.57
CA ASP A 12 -1.27 2.67 -32.70
C ASP A 12 -1.38 1.48 -31.74
N ALA A 13 -1.11 0.28 -32.25
CA ALA A 13 -1.11 -0.96 -31.46
C ALA A 13 -0.20 -0.87 -30.23
N GLY A 14 0.85 -0.04 -30.27
CA GLY A 14 1.76 0.18 -29.15
C GLY A 14 1.10 0.75 -27.89
N PHE A 15 0.00 1.51 -28.00
CA PHE A 15 -0.69 2.04 -26.81
C PHE A 15 -1.49 0.99 -26.06
N GLY A 16 -2.02 -0.02 -26.75
CA GLY A 16 -2.67 -1.16 -26.12
C GLY A 16 -1.70 -1.92 -25.21
N GLU A 17 -0.50 -2.20 -25.71
CA GLU A 17 0.56 -2.86 -24.94
C GLU A 17 1.00 -2.04 -23.73
N LEU A 18 1.09 -0.70 -23.86
CA LEU A 18 1.40 0.17 -22.73
C LEU A 18 0.29 0.15 -21.65
N ILE A 19 -0.99 0.08 -22.05
CA ILE A 19 -2.09 -0.08 -21.09
C ILE A 19 -1.90 -1.41 -20.35
N ASP A 20 -1.71 -2.51 -21.06
CA ASP A 20 -1.57 -3.83 -20.42
C ASP A 20 -0.33 -3.88 -19.49
N GLN A 21 0.80 -3.32 -19.94
CA GLN A 21 2.03 -3.20 -19.15
C GLN A 21 1.82 -2.41 -17.85
N LEU A 22 1.06 -1.31 -17.88
CA LEU A 22 0.74 -0.50 -16.70
C LEU A 22 0.04 -1.32 -15.61
N PHE A 23 -0.79 -2.29 -15.99
CA PHE A 23 -1.52 -3.14 -15.05
C PHE A 23 -0.76 -4.40 -14.64
N ILE A 24 0.11 -4.95 -15.51
CA ILE A 24 0.91 -6.16 -15.21
C ILE A 24 2.15 -5.83 -14.38
N GLU A 25 2.93 -4.82 -14.77
CA GLU A 25 4.23 -4.50 -14.16
C GLU A 25 4.11 -3.49 -13.00
N GLU A 26 2.89 -3.00 -12.73
CA GLU A 26 2.52 -1.99 -11.73
C GLU A 26 3.23 -0.62 -11.89
N THR A 27 4.20 -0.49 -12.82
CA THR A 27 4.99 0.72 -13.03
C THR A 27 5.32 0.91 -14.51
N LEU A 28 5.08 2.12 -15.02
CA LEU A 28 5.59 2.59 -16.31
C LEU A 28 6.57 3.73 -16.08
N PRO A 29 7.68 3.83 -16.86
CA PRO A 29 8.53 5.03 -16.85
C PRO A 29 7.71 6.28 -17.17
N GLU A 30 7.95 7.38 -16.43
CA GLU A 30 7.23 8.67 -16.58
C GLU A 30 7.04 9.14 -18.04
N PRO A 31 8.06 9.07 -18.93
CA PRO A 31 7.87 9.50 -20.32
C PRO A 31 6.82 8.68 -21.08
N LYS A 32 6.73 7.37 -20.81
CA LYS A 32 5.75 6.48 -21.44
C LYS A 32 4.36 6.70 -20.85
N LEU A 33 4.27 6.86 -19.53
CA LEU A 33 3.01 7.11 -18.84
C LEU A 33 2.38 8.44 -19.28
N SER A 34 3.18 9.51 -19.40
CA SER A 34 2.70 10.80 -19.88
C SER A 34 2.15 10.72 -21.31
N LYS A 35 2.89 10.06 -22.23
CA LYS A 35 2.43 9.81 -23.61
C LYS A 35 1.14 9.00 -23.65
N LEU A 36 1.03 7.95 -22.83
CA LEU A 36 -0.18 7.14 -22.73
C LEU A 36 -1.38 7.98 -22.26
N HIS A 37 -1.22 8.79 -21.22
CA HIS A 37 -2.28 9.66 -20.72
C HIS A 37 -2.72 10.70 -21.74
N GLU A 38 -1.80 11.27 -22.50
CA GLU A 38 -2.11 12.22 -23.57
C GLU A 38 -2.90 11.53 -24.70
N HIS A 39 -2.49 10.33 -25.11
CA HIS A 39 -3.17 9.57 -26.16
C HIS A 39 -4.57 9.11 -25.74
N VAL A 40 -4.74 8.53 -24.55
CA VAL A 40 -6.03 8.06 -24.03
C VAL A 40 -7.07 9.19 -23.92
N LYS A 41 -6.63 10.45 -23.77
CA LYS A 41 -7.56 11.60 -23.81
C LYS A 41 -8.16 11.85 -25.19
N GLY A 42 -7.40 11.59 -26.26
CA GLY A 42 -7.77 11.90 -27.65
C GLY A 42 -8.25 10.71 -28.49
N CYS A 43 -8.08 9.48 -28.00
CA CYS A 43 -8.42 8.25 -28.71
C CYS A 43 -9.48 7.43 -27.94
N ASP A 44 -10.68 7.30 -28.51
CA ASP A 44 -11.80 6.61 -27.86
C ASP A 44 -11.60 5.10 -27.73
N ASP A 45 -10.92 4.47 -28.68
CA ASP A 45 -10.62 3.03 -28.63
C ASP A 45 -9.66 2.71 -27.46
N CYS A 46 -8.56 3.47 -27.34
CA CYS A 46 -7.64 3.35 -26.22
C CYS A 46 -8.31 3.69 -24.88
N ARG A 47 -9.21 4.68 -24.85
CA ARG A 47 -10.01 5.03 -23.67
C ARG A 47 -10.93 3.88 -23.25
N ALA A 48 -11.61 3.26 -24.20
CA ALA A 48 -12.46 2.11 -23.97
C ALA A 48 -11.65 0.90 -23.48
N HIS A 49 -10.48 0.65 -24.07
CA HIS A 49 -9.56 -0.41 -23.61
C HIS A 49 -9.08 -0.16 -22.19
N TYR A 50 -8.59 1.05 -21.90
CA TYR A 50 -8.19 1.44 -20.56
C TYR A 50 -9.30 1.24 -19.53
N ASN A 51 -10.52 1.70 -19.83
CA ASN A 51 -11.67 1.54 -18.94
C ASN A 51 -12.04 0.08 -18.69
N ARG A 52 -11.96 -0.78 -19.72
CA ARG A 52 -12.16 -2.23 -19.56
C ARG A 52 -11.12 -2.86 -18.63
N VAL A 53 -9.86 -2.51 -18.78
CA VAL A 53 -8.77 -3.03 -17.94
C VAL A 53 -8.89 -2.51 -16.50
N VAL A 54 -9.23 -1.23 -16.30
CA VAL A 54 -9.54 -0.66 -14.98
C VAL A 54 -10.69 -1.42 -14.31
N LEU A 55 -11.80 -1.61 -15.02
CA LEU A 55 -12.96 -2.33 -14.49
C LEU A 55 -12.60 -3.78 -14.12
N ALA A 56 -11.84 -4.47 -14.98
CA ALA A 56 -11.36 -5.82 -14.69
C ALA A 56 -10.47 -5.85 -13.43
N ALA A 57 -9.58 -4.87 -13.27
CA ALA A 57 -8.74 -4.75 -12.08
C ALA A 57 -9.56 -4.52 -10.81
N ARG A 58 -10.62 -3.68 -10.86
CA ARG A 58 -11.54 -3.47 -9.74
C ARG A 58 -12.27 -4.76 -9.34
N LEU A 59 -12.84 -5.44 -10.34
CA LEU A 59 -13.53 -6.71 -10.12
C LEU A 59 -12.59 -7.77 -9.53
N PHE A 60 -11.34 -7.80 -9.97
CA PHE A 60 -10.34 -8.73 -9.46
C PHE A 60 -9.93 -8.45 -8.00
N HIS A 61 -9.88 -7.17 -7.60
CA HIS A 61 -9.41 -6.78 -6.26
C HIS A 61 -10.50 -6.60 -5.21
N GLY A 62 -11.75 -6.32 -5.60
CA GLY A 62 -12.84 -6.04 -4.66
C GLY A 62 -14.20 -6.63 -5.04
N GLY A 63 -14.28 -7.43 -6.11
CA GLY A 63 -15.53 -8.06 -6.53
C GLY A 63 -16.55 -7.07 -7.11
N PRO A 64 -17.82 -7.49 -7.25
CA PRO A 64 -18.89 -6.67 -7.86
C PRO A 64 -19.18 -5.37 -7.11
N GLU A 65 -18.98 -5.34 -5.79
CA GLU A 65 -19.21 -4.13 -4.97
C GLU A 65 -18.15 -3.05 -5.22
N ALA A 66 -16.98 -3.42 -5.76
CA ALA A 66 -15.89 -2.49 -6.06
C ALA A 66 -15.97 -1.84 -7.45
N ILE A 67 -17.06 -2.02 -8.20
CA ILE A 67 -17.23 -1.37 -9.51
C ILE A 67 -17.28 0.16 -9.35
N ASP A 68 -18.00 0.62 -8.34
CA ASP A 68 -18.26 2.04 -8.08
C ASP A 68 -17.21 2.71 -7.19
N GLU A 69 -16.40 1.92 -6.48
CA GLU A 69 -15.34 2.41 -5.60
C GLU A 69 -13.95 2.24 -6.23
N PRO A 70 -13.14 3.30 -6.34
CA PRO A 70 -11.78 3.19 -6.84
C PRO A 70 -10.96 2.30 -5.89
N SER A 71 -10.26 1.32 -6.47
CA SER A 71 -9.43 0.40 -5.67
C SER A 71 -8.32 1.15 -4.91
N PRO A 72 -7.82 0.64 -3.78
CA PRO A 72 -6.69 1.25 -3.07
C PRO A 72 -5.45 1.48 -3.97
N LEU A 73 -5.25 0.61 -4.96
CA LEU A 73 -4.19 0.75 -5.95
C LEU A 73 -4.44 1.92 -6.92
N GLU A 74 -5.68 2.11 -7.38
CA GLU A 74 -6.06 3.28 -8.17
C GLU A 74 -5.88 4.57 -7.39
N LEU A 75 -6.32 4.61 -6.13
CA LEU A 75 -6.13 5.78 -5.27
C LEU A 75 -4.65 6.10 -5.07
N ALA A 76 -3.79 5.09 -4.89
CA ALA A 76 -2.35 5.28 -4.81
C ALA A 76 -1.76 5.87 -6.10
N ARG A 77 -2.21 5.42 -7.27
CA ARG A 77 -1.78 5.96 -8.58
C ARG A 77 -2.23 7.40 -8.79
N VAL A 78 -3.49 7.70 -8.49
CA VAL A 78 -4.02 9.07 -8.58
C VAL A 78 -3.26 9.98 -7.64
N ARG A 79 -2.99 9.53 -6.42
CA ARG A 79 -2.20 10.29 -5.43
C ARG A 79 -0.79 10.58 -5.95
N GLU A 80 -0.07 9.58 -6.46
CA GLU A 80 1.28 9.80 -6.98
C GLU A 80 1.27 10.73 -8.20
N ALA A 81 0.32 10.59 -9.11
CA ALA A 81 0.18 11.46 -10.27
C ALA A 81 -0.15 12.93 -9.89
N VAL A 82 -0.93 13.14 -8.83
CA VAL A 82 -1.21 14.48 -8.30
C VAL A 82 0.04 15.07 -7.63
N LEU A 83 0.75 14.27 -6.84
CA LEU A 83 1.97 14.71 -6.15
C LEU A 83 3.12 14.99 -7.13
N SER A 84 3.27 14.20 -8.20
CA SER A 84 4.30 14.43 -9.21
C SER A 84 4.05 15.73 -9.98
N ARG A 85 2.79 16.05 -10.32
CA ARG A 85 2.43 17.37 -10.88
C ARG A 85 2.71 18.52 -9.92
N ALA A 86 2.43 18.35 -8.63
CA ALA A 86 2.69 19.38 -7.63
C ALA A 86 4.19 19.70 -7.50
N ARG A 87 5.08 18.72 -7.72
CA ARG A 87 6.54 18.92 -7.70
C ARG A 87 7.10 19.58 -8.96
N LEU A 88 6.40 19.45 -10.09
CA LEU A 88 6.80 20.02 -11.38
C LEU A 88 6.19 21.40 -11.63
N ALA A 89 5.32 21.89 -10.74
CA ALA A 89 4.87 23.27 -10.80
C ALA A 89 6.11 24.17 -10.67
N PRO A 90 6.40 25.03 -11.66
CA PRO A 90 7.55 25.93 -11.58
C PRO A 90 7.44 26.74 -10.29
N ASP A 91 8.55 26.88 -9.57
CA ASP A 91 8.59 27.74 -8.39
C ASP A 91 7.96 29.08 -8.79
N PRO A 92 6.97 29.57 -8.02
CA PRO A 92 6.36 30.86 -8.33
C PRO A 92 7.50 31.87 -8.44
N PRO A 93 7.54 32.68 -9.51
CA PRO A 93 8.64 33.61 -9.72
C PRO A 93 8.86 34.41 -8.42
N PRO A 94 10.12 34.63 -8.00
CA PRO A 94 10.40 35.28 -6.73
C PRO A 94 9.68 36.62 -6.71
N ARG A 95 8.55 36.67 -5.98
CA ARG A 95 7.75 37.89 -5.85
C ARG A 95 8.68 38.89 -5.19
N SER A 96 9.00 39.97 -5.90
CA SER A 96 9.85 41.02 -5.38
C SER A 96 9.29 41.48 -4.03
N PHE A 97 10.18 41.75 -3.09
CA PHE A 97 9.82 42.13 -1.72
C PHE A 97 8.78 43.28 -1.67
N ALA A 98 8.79 44.15 -2.69
CA ALA A 98 7.84 45.25 -2.88
C ALA A 98 6.38 44.77 -3.15
N GLN A 99 6.16 43.69 -3.91
CA GLN A 99 4.81 43.16 -4.17
C GLN A 99 4.19 42.44 -2.96
N ARG A 100 5.01 41.90 -2.05
CA ARG A 100 4.54 41.36 -0.77
C ARG A 100 3.96 42.47 0.12
N PHE A 101 4.57 43.65 0.17
CA PHE A 101 4.05 44.76 0.99
C PHE A 101 2.75 45.39 0.46
N LEU A 102 2.56 45.44 -0.86
CA LEU A 102 1.33 46.00 -1.45
C LEU A 102 0.10 45.09 -1.30
N SER A 103 0.28 43.77 -1.26
CA SER A 103 -0.83 42.81 -1.09
C SER A 103 -1.29 42.64 0.36
N LEU A 104 -0.43 42.92 1.35
CA LEU A 104 -0.80 42.89 2.77
C LEU A 104 -1.67 44.07 3.23
N ARG A 105 -1.69 45.20 2.50
CA ARG A 105 -2.51 46.37 2.90
C ARG A 105 -4.00 46.21 2.61
N TRP A 106 -4.38 45.34 1.67
CA TRP A 106 -5.80 45.10 1.33
C TRP A 106 -6.43 43.92 2.08
N LEU A 107 -5.63 42.96 2.57
CA LEU A 107 -6.12 41.83 3.37
C LEU A 107 -6.50 42.21 4.81
N GLY A 108 -6.01 43.35 5.32
CA GLY A 108 -6.41 43.86 6.63
C GLY A 108 -7.87 44.33 6.73
N ALA A 109 -8.51 44.65 5.60
CA ALA A 109 -9.89 45.15 5.58
C ALA A 109 -10.97 44.04 5.49
N LEU A 110 -10.61 42.83 5.05
CA LEU A 110 -11.58 41.73 4.87
C LEU A 110 -11.67 40.75 6.06
N VAL A 111 -10.67 40.71 6.94
CA VAL A 111 -10.67 39.79 8.10
C VAL A 111 -11.58 40.26 9.24
N ALA A 112 -11.94 41.56 9.29
CA ALA A 112 -12.83 42.08 10.33
C ALA A 112 -14.33 41.74 10.13
N VAL A 113 -14.77 41.37 8.91
CA VAL A 113 -16.18 41.08 8.62
C VAL A 113 -16.50 39.57 8.67
N GLY A 114 -15.51 38.70 8.40
CA GLY A 114 -15.73 37.24 8.39
C GLY A 114 -15.82 36.57 9.78
N ALA A 115 -15.23 37.18 10.82
CA ALA A 115 -15.19 36.58 12.15
C ALA A 115 -16.54 36.62 12.91
N ALA A 116 -17.49 37.47 12.50
CA ALA A 116 -18.80 37.57 13.15
C ALA A 116 -19.82 36.53 12.66
N VAL A 117 -19.66 35.97 11.45
CA VAL A 117 -20.64 35.05 10.85
C VAL A 117 -20.39 33.58 11.23
N ALA A 118 -19.14 33.20 11.51
CA ALA A 118 -18.79 31.81 11.83
C ALA A 118 -19.14 31.36 13.26
N ILE A 119 -19.49 32.28 14.16
CA ILE A 119 -19.81 31.95 15.58
C ILE A 119 -21.31 31.77 15.81
N VAL A 120 -22.19 32.34 14.97
CA VAL A 120 -23.65 32.32 15.23
C VAL A 120 -24.34 31.10 14.62
N LEU A 121 -23.79 30.49 13.56
CA LEU A 121 -24.50 29.44 12.81
C LEU A 121 -24.63 28.05 13.49
N PRO A 122 -23.73 27.57 14.38
CA PRO A 122 -23.89 26.22 14.94
C PRO A 122 -24.87 26.15 16.12
N LEU A 123 -25.46 27.26 16.58
CA LEU A 123 -26.41 27.28 17.70
C LEU A 123 -27.88 27.27 17.28
N ALA A 124 -28.21 27.53 16.02
CA ALA A 124 -29.60 27.63 15.55
C ALA A 124 -30.17 26.34 14.91
N LEU A 125 -29.36 25.29 14.73
CA LEU A 125 -29.79 24.00 14.13
C LEU A 125 -29.77 22.85 15.14
N ARG A 126 -30.09 23.15 16.41
CA ARG A 126 -30.33 22.14 17.42
C ARG A 126 -31.81 21.75 17.37
N ASP A 127 -32.14 20.91 16.38
CA ASP A 127 -33.45 20.29 16.25
C ASP A 127 -33.66 19.32 17.42
N ASP A 128 -34.68 19.58 18.23
CA ASP A 128 -35.15 18.70 19.31
C ASP A 128 -35.88 17.49 18.72
N GLY A 129 -35.11 16.62 18.05
CA GLY A 129 -35.56 15.36 17.48
C GLY A 129 -35.88 14.35 18.57
N LYS A 130 -37.11 14.42 19.09
CA LYS A 130 -37.73 13.40 19.94
C LYS A 130 -37.63 12.02 19.23
N PRO A 131 -36.93 11.03 19.81
CA PRO A 131 -36.82 9.72 19.17
C PRO A 131 -38.21 9.05 19.12
N PRO A 132 -38.66 8.54 17.97
CA PRO A 132 -39.91 7.79 17.90
C PRO A 132 -39.80 6.51 18.71
N ALA A 133 -40.77 6.31 19.60
CA ALA A 133 -40.96 5.07 20.34
C ALA A 133 -41.68 4.05 19.45
N GLY A 134 -41.23 2.79 19.51
CA GLY A 134 -41.77 1.65 18.76
C GLY A 134 -40.98 1.45 17.46
N ASN A 135 -40.53 0.25 17.11
CA ASN A 135 -41.20 -1.04 17.24
C ASN A 135 -40.16 -2.15 17.03
N SER A 136 -40.25 -3.17 17.88
CA SER A 136 -39.42 -4.37 17.93
C SER A 136 -39.61 -5.20 16.65
N SER A 137 -38.86 -4.86 15.60
CA SER A 137 -38.75 -5.69 14.40
C SER A 137 -37.62 -6.69 14.59
N THR A 138 -37.99 -7.97 14.54
CA THR A 138 -37.13 -9.16 14.53
C THR A 138 -36.30 -9.20 13.24
N ALA A 139 -35.41 -8.24 13.07
CA ALA A 139 -34.43 -8.24 12.00
C ALA A 139 -33.30 -9.23 12.35
N PRO A 140 -32.84 -10.06 11.39
CA PRO A 140 -31.69 -10.95 11.62
C PRO A 140 -30.50 -10.11 12.09
N ALA A 141 -29.86 -10.57 13.16
CA ALA A 141 -28.75 -9.90 13.82
C ALA A 141 -27.75 -9.38 12.79
N ARG A 142 -27.75 -8.06 12.57
CA ARG A 142 -26.68 -7.42 11.80
C ARG A 142 -25.39 -7.73 12.54
N PRO A 143 -24.34 -8.20 11.85
CA PRO A 143 -23.06 -8.47 12.50
C PRO A 143 -22.64 -7.20 13.23
N GLU A 144 -22.53 -7.32 14.56
CA GLU A 144 -22.09 -6.24 15.43
C GLU A 144 -20.76 -5.72 14.89
N PHE A 145 -20.72 -4.42 14.60
CA PHE A 145 -19.54 -3.77 14.03
C PHE A 145 -18.44 -3.79 15.08
N GLN A 146 -17.67 -4.87 15.12
CA GLN A 146 -16.58 -5.03 16.06
C GLN A 146 -15.43 -4.13 15.58
N THR A 147 -15.19 -3.02 16.28
CA THR A 147 -14.02 -2.16 16.09
C THR A 147 -12.75 -2.99 16.22
N ARG A 148 -12.19 -3.43 15.08
CA ARG A 148 -10.87 -4.07 14.97
C ARG A 148 -9.81 -3.06 15.37
N GLY A 149 -9.57 -2.86 16.67
CA GLY A 149 -8.76 -1.71 17.08
C GLY A 149 -8.21 -1.68 18.49
N ALA A 150 -8.32 -2.74 19.29
CA ALA A 150 -7.45 -2.85 20.45
C ALA A 150 -6.03 -3.16 19.94
N ALA A 151 -5.25 -2.11 19.64
CA ALA A 151 -3.84 -2.25 19.36
C ALA A 151 -3.24 -3.17 20.44
N PRO A 152 -2.54 -4.25 20.06
CA PRO A 152 -2.04 -5.20 21.04
C PRO A 152 -1.24 -4.43 22.09
N LYS A 153 -1.66 -4.50 23.36
CA LYS A 153 -1.02 -3.81 24.51
C LYS A 153 0.40 -4.28 24.77
N THR A 154 0.93 -5.19 23.95
CA THR A 154 2.30 -5.64 24.04
C THR A 154 3.21 -4.49 23.62
N GLY A 155 3.97 -3.92 24.56
CA GLY A 155 4.97 -2.88 24.37
C GLY A 155 6.16 -3.29 23.50
N LYS A 156 5.95 -4.12 22.47
CA LYS A 156 6.98 -4.54 21.52
C LYS A 156 7.32 -3.34 20.63
N LEU A 157 8.60 -2.96 20.64
CA LEU A 157 9.12 -1.85 19.84
C LEU A 157 9.20 -2.19 18.34
N VAL A 158 9.46 -3.46 18.00
CA VAL A 158 9.45 -3.95 16.62
C VAL A 158 8.53 -5.17 16.47
N GLY A 159 7.94 -5.33 15.28
CA GLY A 159 6.96 -6.37 14.97
C GLY A 159 6.96 -6.79 13.50
N LEU A 160 6.49 -8.00 13.25
CA LEU A 160 6.27 -8.58 11.92
C LEU A 160 4.90 -9.27 11.93
N ARG A 161 4.11 -9.01 10.89
CA ARG A 161 2.83 -9.70 10.63
C ARG A 161 2.82 -10.19 9.19
N ALA A 162 2.17 -11.33 8.97
CA ALA A 162 1.99 -11.90 7.65
C ALA A 162 0.53 -12.24 7.42
N PHE A 163 0.08 -12.04 6.19
CA PHE A 163 -1.29 -12.31 5.78
C PHE A 163 -1.26 -13.12 4.50
N CYS A 164 -2.14 -14.11 4.42
CA CYS A 164 -2.45 -14.86 3.22
C CYS A 164 -3.71 -14.29 2.59
N VAL A 165 -3.61 -13.88 1.33
CA VAL A 165 -4.76 -13.53 0.50
C VAL A 165 -5.02 -14.71 -0.43
N ALA A 166 -6.11 -15.42 -0.21
CA ALA A 166 -6.54 -16.52 -1.06
C ALA A 166 -6.91 -16.00 -2.46
N LYS A 167 -6.84 -16.86 -3.48
CA LYS A 167 -7.21 -16.52 -4.86
C LYS A 167 -8.64 -15.97 -5.01
N GLY A 168 -9.53 -16.32 -4.09
CA GLY A 168 -10.91 -15.81 -4.01
C GLY A 168 -11.09 -14.55 -3.14
N GLY A 169 -10.01 -13.86 -2.75
CA GLY A 169 -10.07 -12.59 -2.01
C GLY A 169 -10.12 -12.71 -0.47
N GLY A 170 -10.31 -13.92 0.08
CA GLY A 170 -10.28 -14.12 1.54
C GLY A 170 -8.91 -13.81 2.14
N VAL A 171 -8.87 -13.04 3.23
CA VAL A 171 -7.63 -12.67 3.93
C VAL A 171 -7.54 -13.33 5.29
N ALA A 172 -6.46 -14.07 5.54
CA ALA A 172 -6.16 -14.70 6.82
C ALA A 172 -4.80 -14.21 7.35
N GLU A 173 -4.74 -13.82 8.62
CA GLU A 173 -3.45 -13.58 9.29
C GLU A 173 -2.76 -14.92 9.59
N LEU A 174 -1.46 -14.99 9.29
CA LEU A 174 -0.64 -16.18 9.49
C LEU A 174 0.10 -16.12 10.82
N GLY A 175 0.43 -17.31 11.36
CA GLY A 175 1.16 -17.46 12.62
C GLY A 175 0.32 -17.30 13.90
N SER A 176 -0.98 -17.09 13.74
CA SER A 176 -2.00 -17.37 14.76
C SER A 176 -2.80 -18.59 14.31
N ASP A 177 -2.97 -19.59 15.19
CA ASP A 177 -3.89 -20.72 15.02
C ASP A 177 -3.53 -21.77 13.95
N ASN A 178 -2.24 -22.11 13.74
CA ASN A 178 -1.81 -23.12 12.76
C ASN A 178 -2.35 -22.92 11.32
N LYS A 179 -2.71 -21.68 10.96
CA LYS A 179 -3.21 -21.35 9.64
C LYS A 179 -2.12 -21.51 8.58
N SER A 180 -2.45 -22.18 7.48
CA SER A 180 -1.60 -22.32 6.31
C SER A 180 -1.99 -21.35 5.19
N CYS A 181 -1.05 -21.08 4.28
CA CYS A 181 -1.31 -20.35 3.05
C CYS A 181 -1.07 -21.24 1.84
N ALA A 182 -2.07 -21.37 0.96
CA ALA A 182 -1.90 -22.12 -0.27
C ALA A 182 -0.88 -21.45 -1.21
N LEU A 183 -0.13 -22.24 -1.97
CA LEU A 183 0.85 -21.74 -2.95
C LEU A 183 0.19 -20.86 -4.03
N ALA A 184 -1.07 -21.16 -4.40
CA ALA A 184 -1.85 -20.33 -5.31
C ALA A 184 -2.29 -18.98 -4.70
N GLY A 185 -2.03 -18.77 -3.40
CA GLY A 185 -2.31 -17.54 -2.68
C GLY A 185 -1.21 -16.50 -2.79
N VAL A 186 -1.48 -15.37 -2.16
CA VAL A 186 -0.60 -14.22 -2.13
C VAL A 186 -0.21 -13.92 -0.68
N LEU A 187 1.10 -13.83 -0.43
CA LEU A 187 1.64 -13.42 0.86
C LEU A 187 1.79 -11.89 0.88
N LYS A 188 1.21 -11.28 1.92
CA LYS A 188 1.39 -9.86 2.28
C LYS A 188 2.08 -9.77 3.62
N LEU A 189 3.02 -8.85 3.74
CA LEU A 189 3.80 -8.65 4.95
C LEU A 189 3.62 -7.21 5.43
N ALA A 190 3.60 -7.04 6.75
CA ALA A 190 3.60 -5.75 7.40
C ALA A 190 4.60 -5.76 8.56
N TYR A 191 5.20 -4.60 8.82
CA TYR A 191 6.14 -4.44 9.92
C TYR A 191 5.73 -3.30 10.84
N THR A 192 6.11 -3.42 12.11
CA THR A 192 6.00 -2.36 13.11
C THR A 192 7.41 -1.95 13.52
N ASN A 193 7.68 -0.65 13.57
CA ASN A 193 8.92 -0.06 14.05
C ASN A 193 8.64 1.18 14.91
N ARG A 194 8.29 0.94 16.17
CA ARG A 194 8.19 1.96 17.24
C ARG A 194 9.54 2.21 17.93
N SER A 195 10.61 1.55 17.47
CA SER A 195 11.97 1.75 17.95
C SER A 195 12.64 2.94 17.23
N LYS A 196 13.91 3.20 17.55
CA LYS A 196 14.76 4.18 16.84
C LYS A 196 15.62 3.55 15.74
N LEU A 197 15.41 2.28 15.40
CA LEU A 197 16.18 1.56 14.38
C LEU A 197 15.86 2.11 12.98
N ALA A 198 16.90 2.46 12.24
CA ALA A 198 16.79 3.19 10.97
C ALA A 198 16.58 2.30 9.75
N HIS A 199 16.84 0.98 9.85
CA HIS A 199 16.82 0.07 8.72
C HIS A 199 16.02 -1.20 9.00
N VAL A 200 15.46 -1.78 7.94
CA VAL A 200 14.74 -3.07 7.98
C VAL A 200 15.17 -3.97 6.83
N PHE A 201 15.34 -5.25 7.15
CA PHE A 201 15.59 -6.34 6.21
C PHE A 201 14.62 -7.48 6.54
N ILE A 202 13.85 -7.96 5.56
CA ILE A 202 12.86 -9.02 5.71
C ILE A 202 13.20 -10.18 4.75
N VAL A 203 13.44 -11.35 5.34
CA VAL A 203 13.88 -12.56 4.64
C VAL A 203 13.14 -13.78 5.17
N GLY A 204 12.76 -14.69 4.29
CA GLY A 204 12.26 -16.01 4.65
C GLY A 204 13.34 -17.07 4.55
N VAL A 205 13.21 -18.15 5.32
CA VAL A 205 14.04 -19.35 5.25
C VAL A 205 13.10 -20.54 5.12
N ASP A 206 13.23 -21.31 4.06
CA ASP A 206 12.41 -22.50 3.84
C ASP A 206 12.97 -23.74 4.59
N ALA A 207 12.26 -24.85 4.55
CA ALA A 207 12.70 -26.11 5.18
C ALA A 207 14.07 -26.62 4.68
N LYS A 208 14.52 -26.20 3.49
CA LYS A 208 15.84 -26.53 2.92
C LYS A 208 16.90 -25.47 3.25
N HIS A 209 16.58 -24.54 4.16
CA HIS A 209 17.44 -23.41 4.55
C HIS A 209 17.79 -22.49 3.38
N ARG A 210 16.93 -22.41 2.36
CA ARG A 210 17.11 -21.48 1.25
C ARG A 210 16.48 -20.14 1.59
N PRO A 211 17.16 -19.02 1.31
CA PRO A 211 16.62 -17.69 1.58
C PRO A 211 15.53 -17.33 0.56
N MET A 212 14.49 -16.66 1.05
CA MET A 212 13.37 -16.10 0.30
C MET A 212 13.33 -14.59 0.52
N TRP A 213 13.71 -13.81 -0.49
CA TRP A 213 13.96 -12.38 -0.33
C TRP A 213 12.68 -11.54 -0.49
N TYR A 214 12.32 -10.79 0.55
CA TYR A 214 11.16 -9.88 0.52
C TYR A 214 11.60 -8.43 0.36
N VAL A 215 12.42 -7.96 1.30
CA VAL A 215 12.96 -6.59 1.33
C VAL A 215 14.36 -6.62 1.96
N PRO A 216 15.40 -6.05 1.33
CA PRO A 216 15.44 -5.52 -0.02
C PRO A 216 15.30 -6.62 -1.09
N THR A 217 15.21 -6.21 -2.36
CA THR A 217 15.49 -7.14 -3.46
C THR A 217 17.00 -7.44 -3.51
N PRO A 218 17.42 -8.67 -3.88
CA PRO A 218 18.84 -9.02 -3.94
C PRO A 218 19.71 -8.06 -4.76
N ARG A 219 19.14 -7.38 -5.76
CA ARG A 219 19.85 -6.43 -6.62
C ARG A 219 20.41 -5.20 -5.89
N THR A 220 19.78 -4.76 -4.80
CA THR A 220 20.23 -3.55 -4.08
C THR A 220 21.27 -3.87 -3.01
N GLY A 221 21.39 -5.13 -2.58
CA GLY A 221 22.43 -5.62 -1.67
C GLY A 221 22.39 -5.09 -0.22
N LEU A 222 21.62 -4.05 0.09
CA LEU A 222 21.54 -3.43 1.42
C LEU A 222 20.10 -3.30 1.92
N SER A 223 19.88 -3.43 3.22
CA SER A 223 18.61 -3.15 3.90
C SER A 223 18.05 -1.78 3.56
N VAL A 224 16.73 -1.64 3.54
CA VAL A 224 16.07 -0.36 3.25
C VAL A 224 15.83 0.44 4.52
N ARG A 225 15.59 1.76 4.39
CA ARG A 225 15.19 2.58 5.52
C ARG A 225 13.84 2.11 6.08
N ALA A 226 13.79 1.94 7.39
CA ALA A 226 12.56 1.67 8.13
C ALA A 226 11.90 2.99 8.53
N GLU A 227 10.59 3.08 8.36
CA GLU A 227 9.83 4.24 8.83
C GLU A 227 9.74 4.20 10.36
N GLN A 228 10.21 5.25 11.03
CA GLN A 228 10.16 5.35 12.50
C GLN A 228 8.74 5.69 12.96
N GLY A 229 8.28 5.03 14.02
CA GLY A 229 6.90 5.13 14.50
C GLY A 229 5.90 4.33 13.67
N ALA A 230 6.35 3.58 12.66
CA ALA A 230 5.48 2.77 11.83
C ALA A 230 4.77 1.70 12.66
N VAL A 231 3.45 1.58 12.45
CA VAL A 231 2.61 0.53 13.04
C VAL A 231 1.94 -0.20 11.91
N ASP A 232 2.23 -1.50 11.79
CA ASP A 232 1.71 -2.39 10.75
C ASP A 232 1.82 -1.80 9.33
N LYS A 233 2.98 -1.18 9.04
CA LYS A 233 3.30 -0.67 7.71
C LYS A 233 3.40 -1.83 6.73
N ALA A 234 2.43 -1.92 5.82
CA ALA A 234 2.46 -2.88 4.75
C ALA A 234 3.68 -2.68 3.84
N LEU A 235 4.32 -3.78 3.44
CA LEU A 235 5.32 -3.75 2.38
C LEU A 235 4.61 -3.49 1.05
N ALA A 236 5.21 -2.65 0.21
CA ALA A 236 4.63 -2.30 -1.09
C ALA A 236 4.48 -3.53 -2.01
N ARG A 237 5.40 -4.51 -1.90
CA ARG A 237 5.45 -5.65 -2.81
C ARG A 237 4.47 -6.74 -2.40
N THR A 238 3.79 -7.26 -3.41
CA THR A 238 2.96 -8.46 -3.34
C THR A 238 3.81 -9.69 -3.63
N VAL A 239 3.69 -10.76 -2.83
CA VAL A 239 4.45 -12.00 -3.05
C VAL A 239 3.50 -13.10 -3.52
N ARG A 240 3.59 -13.48 -4.79
CA ARG A 240 2.92 -14.68 -5.31
C ARG A 240 3.73 -15.91 -4.90
N LEU A 241 3.15 -16.77 -4.07
CA LEU A 241 3.87 -17.90 -3.47
C LEU A 241 4.24 -18.96 -4.52
N GLU A 242 3.37 -19.22 -5.49
CA GLU A 242 3.61 -20.16 -6.60
C GLU A 242 4.85 -19.85 -7.45
N VAL A 243 5.39 -18.62 -7.42
CA VAL A 243 6.50 -18.22 -8.28
C VAL A 243 7.85 -18.68 -7.71
N ASN A 244 8.07 -18.51 -6.40
CA ASN A 244 9.39 -18.72 -5.78
C ASN A 244 9.34 -19.58 -4.52
N HIS A 245 8.18 -20.08 -4.09
CA HIS A 245 8.04 -20.86 -2.86
C HIS A 245 7.68 -22.32 -3.15
N GLN A 246 7.95 -23.17 -2.16
CA GLN A 246 7.53 -24.57 -2.14
C GLN A 246 6.62 -24.79 -0.94
N ALA A 247 5.73 -25.78 -1.04
CA ALA A 247 4.91 -26.19 0.09
C ALA A 247 5.81 -26.69 1.23
N GLY A 248 5.44 -26.40 2.47
CA GLY A 248 6.20 -26.73 3.67
C GLY A 248 6.33 -25.57 4.64
N ALA A 249 7.18 -25.75 5.64
CA ALA A 249 7.47 -24.71 6.63
C ALA A 249 8.34 -23.60 6.01
N LEU A 250 7.99 -22.36 6.36
CA LEU A 250 8.71 -21.15 6.00
C LEU A 250 8.80 -20.29 7.27
N ARG A 251 10.01 -19.91 7.67
CA ARG A 251 10.19 -18.93 8.75
C ARG A 251 10.61 -17.59 8.17
N ILE A 252 9.87 -16.55 8.50
CA ILE A 252 10.11 -15.18 8.03
C ILE A 252 10.72 -14.38 9.17
N PHE A 253 11.84 -13.73 8.92
CA PHE A 253 12.55 -12.85 9.83
C PHE A 253 12.40 -11.40 9.36
N ALA A 254 12.12 -10.50 10.30
CA ALA A 254 12.29 -9.06 10.15
C ALA A 254 13.43 -8.62 11.07
N LEU A 255 14.48 -8.10 10.45
CA LEU A 255 15.73 -7.68 11.06
C LEU A 255 15.75 -6.15 11.05
N PHE A 256 15.84 -5.54 12.23
CA PHE A 256 15.90 -4.10 12.40
C PHE A 256 17.26 -3.71 12.96
N SER A 257 17.86 -2.66 12.40
CA SER A 257 19.22 -2.26 12.76
C SER A 257 19.41 -0.74 12.67
N GLN A 258 20.45 -0.24 13.34
CA GLN A 258 20.85 1.16 13.17
C GLN A 258 21.63 1.39 11.88
N LYS A 259 22.51 0.45 11.51
CA LYS A 259 23.32 0.50 10.28
C LYS A 259 22.68 -0.35 9.19
N PRO A 260 22.86 0.00 7.90
CA PRO A 260 22.40 -0.86 6.82
C PRO A 260 22.99 -2.28 6.94
N LEU A 261 22.15 -3.32 6.83
CA LEU A 261 22.59 -4.71 6.77
C LEU A 261 22.90 -5.08 5.32
N ALA A 262 24.07 -5.68 5.08
CA ALA A 262 24.40 -6.21 3.77
C ALA A 262 23.80 -7.60 3.55
N LEU A 263 23.43 -7.88 2.30
CA LEU A 263 22.88 -9.16 1.86
C LEU A 263 23.82 -10.32 2.23
N ALA A 264 25.12 -10.16 2.01
CA ALA A 264 26.13 -11.18 2.30
C ALA A 264 26.17 -11.55 3.79
N ASP A 265 26.00 -10.59 4.70
CA ASP A 265 25.98 -10.85 6.15
C ASP A 265 24.73 -11.67 6.53
N VAL A 266 23.58 -11.33 5.94
CA VAL A 266 22.33 -12.08 6.15
C VAL A 266 22.44 -13.50 5.59
N GLU A 267 23.02 -13.67 4.40
CA GLU A 267 23.27 -14.99 3.81
C GLU A 267 24.23 -15.83 4.67
N ALA A 268 25.31 -15.24 5.15
CA ALA A 268 26.25 -15.89 6.04
C ALA A 268 25.58 -16.30 7.37
N ALA A 269 24.71 -15.45 7.93
CA ALA A 269 23.96 -15.77 9.13
C ALA A 269 22.98 -16.94 8.90
N ILE A 270 22.27 -16.97 7.77
CA ILE A 270 21.39 -18.10 7.40
C ILE A 270 22.21 -19.38 7.15
N ALA A 271 23.39 -19.29 6.53
CA ALA A 271 24.23 -20.46 6.31
C ALA A 271 24.68 -21.12 7.63
N LYS A 272 24.90 -20.34 8.68
CA LYS A 272 25.26 -20.82 10.03
C LYS A 272 24.11 -21.58 10.73
N THR A 273 22.87 -21.43 10.27
CA THR A 273 21.72 -22.13 10.86
C THR A 273 21.43 -23.47 10.20
N LYS A 274 22.17 -23.84 9.13
CA LYS A 274 21.99 -25.12 8.44
C LYS A 274 22.05 -26.31 9.42
N GLY A 275 21.04 -27.17 9.34
CA GLY A 275 20.91 -28.35 10.20
C GLY A 275 20.13 -28.10 11.49
N GLN A 276 19.77 -26.85 11.79
CA GLN A 276 18.84 -26.54 12.87
C GLN A 276 17.39 -26.80 12.41
N ASP A 277 16.52 -27.13 13.35
CA ASP A 277 15.09 -27.23 13.05
C ASP A 277 14.50 -25.83 12.87
N LEU A 278 13.83 -25.61 11.74
CA LEU A 278 13.25 -24.32 11.38
C LEU A 278 12.17 -23.86 12.38
N ALA A 279 11.49 -24.80 13.07
CA ALA A 279 10.54 -24.46 14.11
C ALA A 279 11.21 -23.89 15.36
N SER A 280 12.45 -24.30 15.67
CA SER A 280 13.26 -23.79 16.78
C SER A 280 14.07 -22.53 16.46
N LEU A 281 14.27 -22.22 15.19
CA LEU A 281 15.12 -21.10 14.76
C LEU A 281 14.44 -19.74 14.99
N GLU A 282 14.50 -19.18 16.20
CA GLU A 282 13.82 -17.92 16.48
C GLU A 282 14.58 -16.67 16.01
N LEU A 283 15.91 -16.75 15.95
CA LEU A 283 16.81 -15.64 15.66
C LEU A 283 17.91 -16.08 14.67
N LEU A 284 18.35 -15.17 13.82
CA LEU A 284 19.58 -15.33 13.03
C LEU A 284 20.79 -14.82 13.83
N PRO A 285 21.98 -15.44 13.68
CA PRO A 285 23.20 -15.02 14.38
C PRO A 285 23.79 -13.74 13.76
N LEU A 286 23.12 -12.61 14.01
CA LEU A 286 23.49 -11.27 13.55
C LEU A 286 23.61 -10.33 14.76
N ASP A 287 24.75 -9.65 14.86
CA ASP A 287 25.01 -8.65 15.90
C ASP A 287 24.24 -7.35 15.63
N ASP A 288 24.03 -6.54 16.67
CA ASP A 288 23.40 -5.21 16.57
C ASP A 288 22.03 -5.16 15.87
N THR A 289 21.26 -6.26 15.94
CA THR A 289 19.91 -6.35 15.35
C THR A 289 18.85 -6.64 16.40
N GLU A 290 17.70 -5.95 16.29
CA GLU A 290 16.46 -6.44 16.89
C GLU A 290 15.72 -7.28 15.86
N GLN A 291 15.29 -8.47 16.25
CA GLN A 291 14.69 -9.43 15.32
C GLN A 291 13.29 -9.86 15.77
N ARG A 292 12.44 -10.11 14.78
CA ARG A 292 11.16 -10.79 14.96
C ARG A 292 11.06 -11.87 13.90
N SER A 293 10.59 -13.04 14.30
CA SER A 293 10.33 -14.12 13.37
C SER A 293 8.91 -14.64 13.48
N LEU A 294 8.42 -15.20 12.36
CA LEU A 294 7.12 -15.81 12.23
C LEU A 294 7.28 -17.13 11.48
N LEU A 295 6.84 -18.23 12.08
CA LEU A 295 6.74 -19.51 11.38
C LEU A 295 5.38 -19.57 10.67
N VAL A 296 5.41 -19.88 9.37
CA VAL A 296 4.21 -20.08 8.56
C VAL A 296 4.30 -21.41 7.82
N THR A 297 3.14 -22.00 7.52
CA THR A 297 3.03 -23.23 6.74
C THR A 297 2.45 -22.92 5.37
N LEU A 298 3.13 -23.35 4.31
CA LEU A 298 2.65 -23.24 2.94
C LEU A 298 2.05 -24.57 2.50
N SER A 299 0.80 -24.57 2.03
CA SER A 299 0.12 -25.76 1.49
C SER A 299 0.13 -25.73 -0.03
N LYS A 300 -0.03 -26.90 -0.67
CA LYS A 300 -0.25 -26.96 -2.13
C LYS A 300 -1.54 -26.25 -2.52
#